data_AF-A0A7V6XJY4-F1
#
_entry.id   AF-A0A7V6XJY4-F1
#
_cell.length_a   1.000
_cell.length_b   1.000
_cell.length_c   1.000
_cell.angle_alpha   90.00
_cell.angle_beta   90.00
_cell.angle_gamma   90.00
#
_symmetry.space_group_name_H-M   'P 1'
#
loop_
_entity.id
_entity.type
_entity.pdbx_description
1 polymer ?
#
loop_
_entity_poly.entity_id
_entity_poly.type
_entity_poly.pdbx_seq_one_letter_code
_entity_poly.pdbx_strand_id
1 'polypeptide(L)'
;MKRRIISAILIILGISIIIYPKTFQIYNDRKSEKIMKEWEELLAIIDNEDKGHNSSLLDFLDMEKAIYEGQKEQRELEKKVEQEKARELYIKDHMEGVLTIDKINLRLPILKGVTVKNLNISV
;
A
#
# COMPACT_ATOMS: atom_id res chain seq x y z
N MET A 1 -11.07 -1.42 38.63
CA MET A 1 -9.80 -1.05 37.97
C MET A 1 -9.82 -1.10 36.43
N LYS A 2 -10.77 -1.80 35.78
CA LYS A 2 -10.83 -1.95 34.29
C LYS A 2 -11.29 -0.68 33.52
N ARG A 3 -12.18 0.14 34.09
CA ARG A 3 -12.72 1.36 33.42
C ARG A 3 -11.67 2.48 33.25
N ARG A 4 -10.70 2.55 34.17
CA ARG A 4 -9.56 3.49 34.10
C ARG A 4 -8.53 3.07 33.05
N ILE A 5 -8.34 1.76 32.86
CA ILE A 5 -7.44 1.19 31.83
C ILE A 5 -8.00 1.46 30.43
N ILE A 6 -9.31 1.31 30.22
CA ILE A 6 -9.96 1.62 28.94
C ILE A 6 -9.76 3.09 28.57
N SER A 7 -9.91 3.99 29.55
CA SER A 7 -9.67 5.42 29.34
C SER A 7 -8.20 5.72 29.04
N ALA A 8 -7.26 5.05 29.72
CA ALA A 8 -5.83 5.20 29.47
C ALA A 8 -5.42 4.69 28.08
N ILE A 9 -5.98 3.57 27.62
CA ILE A 9 -5.73 3.03 26.27
C ILE A 9 -6.25 3.99 25.21
N LEU A 10 -7.45 4.56 25.38
CA LEU A 10 -8.01 5.56 24.46
C LEU A 10 -7.15 6.82 24.37
N ILE A 11 -6.59 7.27 25.49
CA ILE A 11 -5.66 8.42 25.52
C ILE A 11 -4.36 8.11 24.78
N ILE A 12 -3.75 6.94 25.03
CA ILE A 12 -2.53 6.51 24.34
C ILE A 12 -2.77 6.34 22.84
N LEU A 13 -3.93 5.79 22.45
CA LEU A 13 -4.31 5.61 21.06
C LEU A 13 -4.44 6.97 20.33
N GLY A 14 -5.08 7.95 20.98
CA GLY A 14 -5.18 9.31 20.43
C GLY A 14 -3.83 10.01 20.27
N ILE A 15 -2.92 9.83 21.24
CA ILE A 15 -1.56 10.37 21.17
C ILE A 15 -0.78 9.71 20.02
N SER A 16 -0.91 8.40 19.82
CA SER A 16 -0.28 7.68 18.70
C SER A 16 -0.76 8.18 17.33
N ILE A 17 -2.04 8.50 17.19
CA ILE A 17 -2.60 9.07 15.94
C ILE A 17 -2.00 10.45 15.64
N ILE A 18 -1.79 11.28 16.68
CA ILE A 18 -1.21 12.62 16.53
C ILE A 18 0.29 12.57 16.24
N ILE A 19 1.00 11.54 16.71
CA ILE A 19 2.46 11.40 16.49
C ILE A 19 2.78 10.91 15.07
N TYR A 20 1.89 10.12 14.47
CA TYR A 20 2.07 9.51 13.14
C TYR A 20 2.36 10.51 12.00
N PRO A 21 1.71 11.68 11.89
CA PRO A 21 2.02 12.63 10.80
C PRO A 21 3.35 13.39 10.96
N LYS A 22 3.94 13.46 12.17
CA LYS A 22 5.12 14.32 12.43
C LYS A 22 6.46 13.59 12.45
N THR A 23 6.49 12.29 12.73
CA THR A 23 7.74 11.51 12.70
C THR A 23 8.23 11.24 11.28
N PHE A 24 7.31 11.19 10.31
CA PHE A 24 7.64 10.94 8.91
C PHE A 24 8.40 12.12 8.26
N GLN A 25 8.13 13.36 8.68
CA GLN A 25 8.79 14.55 8.09
C GLN A 25 10.22 14.74 8.61
N ILE A 26 10.46 14.66 9.93
CA ILE A 26 11.80 14.85 10.52
C ILE A 26 12.79 13.76 10.08
N TYR A 27 12.30 12.54 9.80
CA TYR A 27 13.14 11.45 9.30
C TYR A 27 13.56 11.65 7.83
N ASN A 28 12.67 12.24 7.02
CA ASN A 28 12.93 12.47 5.61
C ASN A 28 13.84 13.68 5.38
N ASP A 29 13.70 14.75 6.16
CA ASP A 29 14.52 15.97 5.99
C ASP A 29 16.02 15.70 6.15
N ARG A 30 16.41 14.82 7.10
CA ARG A 30 17.80 14.39 7.26
C ARG A 30 18.33 13.53 6.13
N LYS A 31 17.45 12.81 5.43
CA LYS A 31 17.84 12.03 4.25
C LYS A 31 17.95 12.92 3.03
N SER A 32 17.05 13.88 2.88
CA SER A 32 17.08 14.87 1.80
C SER A 32 18.37 15.71 1.83
N GLU A 33 18.85 16.11 3.01
CA GLU A 33 20.14 16.81 3.12
C GLU A 33 21.35 15.94 2.72
N LYS A 34 21.31 14.63 3.01
CA LYS A 34 22.38 13.71 2.60
C LYS A 34 22.38 13.47 1.10
N ILE A 35 21.19 13.20 0.54
CA ILE A 35 20.99 13.03 -0.89
C ILE A 35 21.49 14.29 -1.62
N MET A 36 21.16 15.50 -1.15
CA MET A 36 21.62 16.74 -1.78
C MET A 36 23.14 16.91 -1.75
N LYS A 37 23.80 16.59 -0.63
CA LYS A 37 25.26 16.62 -0.51
C LYS A 37 25.94 15.60 -1.41
N GLU A 38 25.37 14.40 -1.52
CA GLU A 38 25.84 13.34 -2.41
C GLU A 38 25.67 13.76 -3.88
N TRP A 39 24.58 14.46 -4.24
CA TRP A 39 24.41 15.04 -5.58
C TRP A 39 25.46 16.11 -5.89
N GLU A 40 25.77 17.00 -4.94
CA GLU A 40 26.84 18.00 -5.10
C GLU A 40 28.23 17.33 -5.22
N GLU A 41 28.49 16.27 -4.45
CA GLU A 41 29.72 15.49 -4.49
C GLU A 41 29.87 14.72 -5.82
N LEU A 42 28.79 14.11 -6.33
CA LEU A 42 28.78 13.46 -7.65
C LEU A 42 29.00 14.46 -8.78
N LEU A 43 28.42 15.67 -8.70
CA LEU A 43 28.70 16.73 -9.68
C LEU A 43 30.17 17.19 -9.60
N ALA A 44 30.74 17.26 -8.38
CA ALA A 44 32.15 17.59 -8.20
C ALA A 44 33.11 16.47 -8.66
N ILE A 45 32.70 15.21 -8.58
CA ILE A 45 33.44 14.04 -9.08
C ILE A 45 33.33 13.92 -10.61
N ILE A 46 32.19 14.27 -11.21
CA ILE A 46 32.05 14.32 -12.68
C ILE A 46 32.94 15.43 -13.26
N ASP A 47 33.15 16.53 -12.52
CA ASP A 47 34.09 17.60 -12.87
C ASP A 47 35.56 17.21 -12.57
N ASN A 48 35.79 16.19 -11.73
CA ASN A 48 37.11 15.67 -11.39
C ASN A 48 37.16 14.15 -11.63
N GLU A 49 37.33 13.77 -12.91
CA GLU A 49 37.62 12.39 -13.35
C GLU A 49 38.81 11.79 -12.58
N ASP A 50 38.55 11.09 -11.47
CA ASP A 50 39.19 9.84 -11.05
C ASP A 50 39.07 9.63 -9.54
N LYS A 51 38.28 8.62 -9.14
CA LYS A 51 38.44 7.68 -8.00
C LYS A 51 37.15 7.47 -7.19
N GLY A 52 36.64 6.23 -7.20
CA GLY A 52 35.69 5.76 -6.17
C GLY A 52 34.70 4.68 -6.61
N HIS A 53 35.16 3.57 -7.18
CA HIS A 53 34.30 2.61 -7.90
C HIS A 53 33.52 1.58 -7.05
N ASN A 54 33.37 1.76 -5.72
CA ASN A 54 32.81 0.69 -4.87
C ASN A 54 31.56 1.07 -4.04
N SER A 55 31.17 2.35 -3.91
CA SER A 55 29.93 2.74 -3.23
C SER A 55 28.74 2.91 -4.19
N SER A 56 29.00 3.21 -5.46
CA SER A 56 27.96 3.50 -6.47
C SER A 56 27.09 2.30 -6.80
N LEU A 57 27.65 1.09 -6.85
CA LEU A 57 26.89 -0.12 -7.21
C LEU A 57 25.75 -0.44 -6.24
N LEU A 58 25.94 -0.23 -4.93
CA LEU A 58 24.90 -0.53 -3.94
C LEU A 58 23.71 0.44 -4.05
N ASP A 59 23.98 1.73 -4.30
CA ASP A 59 22.92 2.74 -4.46
C ASP A 59 22.18 2.62 -5.80
N PHE A 60 22.87 2.23 -6.88
CA PHE A 60 22.20 1.92 -8.16
C PHE A 60 21.27 0.69 -8.02
N LEU A 61 21.69 -0.34 -7.28
CA LEU A 61 20.87 -1.54 -7.04
C LEU A 61 19.62 -1.23 -6.20
N ASP A 62 19.73 -0.38 -5.18
CA ASP A 62 18.58 0.01 -4.35
C ASP A 62 17.58 0.88 -5.12
N MET A 63 18.05 1.77 -6.01
CA MET A 63 17.19 2.56 -6.88
C MET A 63 16.47 1.69 -7.93
N GLU A 64 17.19 0.77 -8.58
CA GLU A 64 16.61 -0.15 -9.57
C GLU A 64 15.54 -1.05 -8.93
N LYS A 65 15.80 -1.52 -7.71
CA LYS A 65 14.85 -2.31 -6.94
C LYS A 65 13.58 -1.53 -6.61
N ALA A 66 13.70 -0.27 -6.17
CA ALA A 66 12.54 0.57 -5.86
C ALA A 66 11.66 0.84 -7.10
N ILE A 67 12.28 1.04 -8.27
CA ILE A 67 11.57 1.20 -9.55
C ILE A 67 10.85 -0.10 -9.94
N TYR A 68 11.51 -1.25 -9.79
CA TYR A 68 10.91 -2.56 -10.10
C TYR A 68 9.74 -2.90 -9.17
N GLU A 69 9.86 -2.63 -7.86
CA GLU A 69 8.80 -2.82 -6.89
C GLU A 69 7.60 -1.90 -7.16
N GLY A 70 7.84 -0.61 -7.44
CA GLY A 70 6.77 0.33 -7.80
C GLY A 70 6.02 -0.07 -9.08
N GLN A 71 6.73 -0.50 -10.12
CA GLN A 71 6.11 -1.01 -11.36
C GLN A 71 5.34 -2.32 -11.14
N LYS A 72 5.78 -3.17 -10.21
CA LYS A 72 5.09 -4.40 -9.85
C LYS A 72 3.80 -4.11 -9.11
N GLU A 73 3.84 -3.22 -8.11
CA GLU A 73 2.65 -2.79 -7.37
C GLU A 73 1.60 -2.17 -8.27
N GLN A 74 2.02 -1.31 -9.21
CA GLN A 74 1.10 -0.68 -10.16
C GLN A 74 0.43 -1.70 -11.09
N ARG A 75 1.19 -2.67 -11.62
CA ARG A 75 0.63 -3.78 -12.42
C ARG A 75 -0.30 -4.69 -11.62
N GLU A 76 0.00 -4.93 -10.34
CA GLU A 76 -0.88 -5.69 -9.46
C GLU A 76 -2.18 -4.95 -9.16
N LEU A 77 -2.12 -3.62 -8.97
CA LEU A 77 -3.29 -2.78 -8.77
C LEU A 77 -4.18 -2.76 -10.03
N GLU A 78 -3.60 -2.59 -11.21
CA GLU A 78 -4.32 -2.63 -12.49
C GLU A 78 -5.02 -3.98 -12.70
N LYS A 79 -4.34 -5.10 -12.41
CA LYS A 79 -4.93 -6.43 -12.46
C LYS A 79 -6.09 -6.61 -11.48
N LYS A 80 -5.96 -6.10 -10.24
CA LYS A 80 -7.05 -6.15 -9.25
C LYS A 80 -8.27 -5.37 -9.74
N VAL A 81 -8.07 -4.17 -10.29
CA VAL A 81 -9.16 -3.34 -10.84
C VAL A 81 -9.85 -4.02 -12.02
N GLU A 82 -9.09 -4.63 -12.93
CA GLU A 82 -9.66 -5.38 -14.06
C GLU A 82 -10.46 -6.61 -13.58
N GLN A 83 -9.93 -7.35 -12.60
CA GLN A 83 -10.61 -8.49 -12.00
C GLN A 83 -11.91 -8.09 -11.28
N GLU A 84 -11.91 -6.98 -10.55
CA GLU A 84 -13.11 -6.45 -9.90
C GLU A 84 -14.17 -6.06 -10.93
N LYS A 85 -13.79 -5.36 -12.00
CA LYS A 85 -14.72 -5.01 -13.09
C LYS A 85 -15.32 -6.26 -13.76
N ALA A 86 -14.49 -7.28 -14.04
CA ALA A 86 -14.97 -8.53 -14.62
C ALA A 86 -15.92 -9.27 -13.67
N ARG A 87 -15.66 -9.22 -12.36
CA ARG A 87 -16.54 -9.79 -11.33
C ARG A 87 -17.87 -9.04 -11.26
N GLU A 88 -17.86 -7.71 -11.27
CA GLU A 88 -19.08 -6.89 -11.27
C GLU A 88 -19.96 -7.16 -12.49
N LEU A 89 -19.36 -7.21 -13.68
CA LEU A 89 -20.08 -7.56 -14.92
C LEU A 89 -20.70 -8.96 -14.84
N TYR A 90 -19.93 -9.94 -14.35
CA TYR A 90 -20.44 -11.30 -14.19
C TYR A 90 -21.61 -11.37 -13.21
N ILE A 91 -21.51 -10.69 -12.06
CA ILE A 91 -22.59 -10.59 -11.07
C ILE A 91 -23.83 -9.95 -11.71
N LYS A 92 -23.66 -8.84 -12.44
CA LYS A 92 -24.77 -8.13 -13.10
C LYS A 92 -25.51 -9.03 -14.08
N ASP A 93 -24.81 -9.84 -14.86
CA ASP A 93 -25.40 -10.70 -15.88
C ASP A 93 -26.04 -11.98 -15.32
N HIS A 94 -25.61 -12.45 -14.15
CA HIS A 94 -26.02 -13.74 -13.58
C HIS A 94 -26.77 -13.64 -12.23
N MET A 95 -27.05 -12.43 -11.74
CA MET A 95 -27.80 -12.19 -10.50
C MET A 95 -29.30 -12.37 -10.72
N GLU A 96 -29.93 -13.16 -9.86
CA GLU A 96 -31.39 -13.32 -9.79
C GLU A 96 -32.02 -12.44 -8.71
N GLY A 97 -31.25 -12.03 -7.69
CA GLY A 97 -31.72 -11.13 -6.63
C GLY A 97 -30.67 -10.85 -5.57
N VAL A 98 -31.09 -10.27 -4.44
CA VAL A 98 -30.22 -9.95 -3.30
C VAL A 98 -30.80 -10.54 -2.02
N LEU A 99 -30.02 -11.37 -1.33
CA LEU A 99 -30.32 -11.88 0.00
C LEU A 99 -29.91 -10.83 1.04
N THR A 100 -30.87 -10.36 1.85
CA THR A 100 -30.61 -9.46 2.98
C THR A 100 -31.02 -10.14 4.28
N ILE A 101 -30.13 -10.13 5.28
CA ILE A 101 -30.41 -10.63 6.63
C ILE A 101 -30.02 -9.54 7.63
N ASP A 102 -30.99 -8.68 7.99
CA ASP A 102 -30.75 -7.47 8.78
C ASP A 102 -30.14 -7.77 10.17
N LYS A 103 -30.55 -8.88 10.79
CA LYS A 103 -30.07 -9.29 12.13
C LYS A 103 -28.55 -9.47 12.21
N ILE A 104 -27.91 -9.81 11.09
CA ILE A 104 -26.46 -10.01 10.99
C ILE A 104 -25.81 -9.01 10.01
N ASN A 105 -26.57 -8.01 9.56
CA ASN A 105 -26.14 -7.02 8.56
C ASN A 105 -25.54 -7.66 7.30
N LEU A 106 -26.14 -8.77 6.84
CA LEU A 106 -25.68 -9.48 5.65
C LEU A 106 -26.44 -9.01 4.42
N ARG A 107 -25.71 -8.71 3.33
CA ARG A 107 -26.26 -8.42 2.00
C ARG A 107 -25.42 -9.14 0.95
N LEU A 108 -26.00 -10.13 0.27
CA LEU A 108 -25.29 -10.94 -0.72
C LEU A 108 -26.09 -11.06 -2.03
N PRO A 109 -25.43 -11.03 -3.20
CA PRO A 109 -26.09 -11.32 -4.46
C PRO A 109 -26.43 -12.81 -4.57
N ILE A 110 -27.61 -13.13 -5.09
CA ILE A 110 -28.04 -14.49 -5.41
C ILE A 110 -27.73 -14.73 -6.87
N LEU A 111 -26.80 -15.64 -7.16
CA LEU A 111 -26.41 -16.04 -8.52
C LEU A 111 -27.09 -17.34 -8.92
N LYS A 112 -27.41 -17.49 -10.21
CA LYS A 112 -28.03 -18.71 -10.73
C LYS A 112 -27.07 -19.91 -10.69
N GLY A 113 -27.47 -20.97 -9.99
CA GLY A 113 -26.77 -22.26 -9.94
C GLY A 113 -25.59 -22.31 -8.95
N VAL A 114 -25.29 -23.53 -8.48
CA VAL A 114 -24.25 -23.80 -7.46
C VAL A 114 -22.95 -24.23 -8.14
N THR A 115 -22.16 -23.26 -8.61
CA THR A 115 -20.84 -23.51 -9.17
C THR A 115 -19.75 -23.01 -8.23
N VAL A 116 -18.54 -23.57 -8.31
CA VAL A 116 -17.38 -23.10 -7.52
C VAL A 116 -17.12 -21.61 -7.76
N LYS A 117 -17.28 -21.16 -9.01
CA LYS A 117 -17.15 -19.75 -9.39
C LYS A 117 -18.17 -18.88 -8.64
N ASN A 118 -19.46 -19.24 -8.66
CA ASN A 118 -20.52 -18.46 -8.00
C ASN A 118 -20.36 -18.43 -6.47
N LEU A 119 -19.93 -19.56 -5.89
CA LEU A 119 -19.65 -19.66 -4.46
C LEU A 119 -18.51 -18.73 -4.06
N ASN A 120 -17.39 -18.74 -4.77
CA ASN A 120 -16.26 -17.84 -4.49
C ASN A 120 -16.61 -16.36 -4.69
N ILE A 121 -17.61 -16.04 -5.52
CA ILE A 121 -18.07 -14.67 -5.72
C ILE A 121 -18.96 -14.18 -4.57
N SER A 122 -19.61 -15.09 -3.84
CA SER A 122 -20.58 -14.76 -2.78
C SER A 122 -20.00 -14.84 -1.36
N VAL A 123 -18.72 -15.23 -1.25
CA VAL A 123 -17.95 -15.29 0.01
C VAL A 123 -17.19 -13.99 0.24
#